data_AF-A0A3R7I0D2-F1
#
_entry.id   AF-A0A3R7I0D2-F1
#
_cell.length_a   1.000
_cell.length_b   1.000
_cell.length_c   1.000
_cell.angle_alpha   90.00
_cell.angle_beta   90.00
_cell.angle_gamma   90.00
#
_symmetry.space_group_name_H-M   'P 1'
#
loop_
_entity.id
_entity.type
_entity.pdbx_description
1 polymer ?
#
loop_
_entity_poly.entity_id
_entity_poly.type
_entity_poly.pdbx_seq_one_letter_code
_entity_poly.pdbx_strand_id
1 'polypeptide(L)' 'MEQRRCPDCGVTMEPVPVRDGESMRLSIATGEREGLLGKLGLKQRAKLQGVCCPECRLVRLYAGDDA' A
#
# COMPACT_ATOMS: atom_id res chain seq x y z
N MET A 1 0.66 -14.19 -7.71
CA MET A 1 0.14 -13.16 -6.77
C MET A 1 -0.62 -13.89 -5.70
N GLU A 2 -0.17 -13.80 -4.46
CA GLU A 2 -0.84 -14.47 -3.34
C GLU A 2 -2.25 -13.86 -3.16
N GLN A 3 -3.29 -14.70 -3.16
CA GLN A 3 -4.67 -14.22 -2.98
C GLN A 3 -4.83 -13.70 -1.56
N ARG A 4 -5.10 -12.40 -1.43
CA ARG A 4 -5.27 -11.74 -0.12
C ARG A 4 -6.63 -12.11 0.44
N ARG A 5 -6.65 -12.77 1.60
CA ARG A 5 -7.85 -13.18 2.31
C ARG A 5 -8.12 -12.24 3.50
N CYS A 6 -9.40 -12.00 3.78
CA CYS A 6 -9.84 -11.26 4.96
C CYS A 6 -9.49 -12.06 6.23
N PRO A 7 -8.82 -11.49 7.23
CA PRO A 7 -8.51 -12.21 8.46
C PRO A 7 -9.76 -12.52 9.31
N ASP A 8 -10.85 -11.78 9.12
CA ASP A 8 -12.05 -11.90 9.96
C ASP A 8 -13.03 -12.97 9.44
N CYS A 9 -13.35 -12.95 8.14
CA CYS A 9 -14.31 -13.92 7.55
C CYS A 9 -13.66 -14.88 6.54
N GLY A 10 -12.38 -14.70 6.22
CA GLY A 10 -11.66 -15.61 5.35
C GLY A 10 -12.00 -15.51 3.87
N VAL A 11 -12.83 -14.59 3.36
CA VAL A 11 -13.09 -14.47 1.90
C VAL A 11 -11.96 -13.72 1.17
N THR A 12 -11.91 -13.86 -0.16
CA THR A 12 -10.98 -13.10 -1.00
C THR A 12 -11.32 -11.61 -0.97
N MET A 13 -10.29 -10.78 -0.76
CA MET A 13 -10.44 -9.32 -0.73
C MET A 13 -10.28 -8.73 -2.14
N GLU A 14 -10.99 -7.64 -2.41
CA GLU A 14 -11.04 -6.99 -3.72
C GLU A 14 -10.12 -5.77 -3.76
N PRO A 15 -9.41 -5.50 -4.88
CA PRO A 15 -8.62 -4.28 -5.04
C PRO A 15 -9.48 -3.02 -4.96
N VAL A 16 -9.03 -2.02 -4.22
CA VAL A 16 -9.71 -0.72 -4.13
C VAL A 16 -8.72 0.43 -4.30
N PRO A 17 -9.10 1.51 -5.00
CA PRO A 17 -8.26 2.70 -5.07
C PRO A 17 -8.20 3.38 -3.70
N VAL A 18 -7.01 3.84 -3.33
CA VAL A 18 -6.79 4.62 -2.11
C VAL A 18 -6.25 5.97 -2.51
N ARG A 19 -7.02 7.02 -2.19
CA ARG A 19 -6.74 8.40 -2.57
C ARG A 19 -6.91 9.32 -1.37
N ASP A 20 -6.23 10.46 -1.40
CA ASP A 20 -6.56 11.57 -0.50
C ASP A 20 -7.79 12.35 -1.00
N GLY A 21 -8.16 13.42 -0.29
CA GLY A 21 -9.27 14.29 -0.65
C GLY A 21 -9.09 15.02 -1.99
N GLU A 22 -7.87 15.08 -2.52
CA GLU A 22 -7.53 15.71 -3.80
C GLU A 22 -7.31 14.67 -4.92
N SER A 23 -7.71 13.42 -4.70
CA SER A 23 -7.56 12.31 -5.65
C SER A 23 -6.10 11.88 -5.96
N MET A 24 -5.12 12.30 -5.16
CA MET A 24 -3.74 11.84 -5.27
C MET A 24 -3.57 10.43 -4.69
N ARG A 25 -2.64 9.64 -5.25
CA ARG A 25 -2.31 8.32 -4.68
C ARG A 25 -1.50 8.49 -3.40
N LEU A 26 -1.86 7.74 -2.37
CA LEU A 26 -1.07 7.68 -1.15
C LEU A 26 0.23 6.90 -1.34
N SER A 27 1.28 7.36 -0.67
CA SER A 27 2.56 6.66 -0.56
C SER A 27 3.08 6.76 0.86
N ILE A 28 3.80 5.73 1.31
CA ILE A 28 4.44 5.70 2.62
C ILE A 28 5.95 5.73 2.47
N ALA A 29 6.64 6.29 3.46
CA ALA A 29 8.08 6.11 3.55
C ALA A 29 8.37 4.68 4.06
N THR A 30 9.17 3.94 3.32
CA THR A 30 9.56 2.56 3.67
C THR A 30 10.98 2.45 4.18
N GLY A 31 11.75 3.55 4.12
CA GLY A 31 13.12 3.62 4.60
C GLY A 31 13.88 4.78 3.98
N GLU A 32 15.20 4.72 4.08
CA GLU A 32 16.12 5.60 3.35
C GLU A 32 16.55 4.93 2.05
N ARG A 33 16.77 5.73 1.00
CA ARG A 33 17.38 5.19 -0.22
C ARG A 33 18.85 4.89 0.05
N GLU A 34 19.38 3.80 -0.49
CA GLU A 34 20.81 3.53 -0.35
C GLU A 34 21.68 4.49 -1.18
N GLY A 35 22.95 4.60 -0.80
CA GLY A 35 23.96 5.36 -1.55
C GLY A 35 23.92 6.87 -1.34
N LEU A 36 24.44 7.62 -2.33
CA LEU A 36 24.61 9.08 -2.24
C LEU A 36 23.28 9.80 -2.04
N LEU A 37 22.18 9.28 -2.59
CA LEU A 37 20.84 9.84 -2.46
C LEU A 37 20.29 9.69 -1.03
N GLY A 38 20.62 8.60 -0.33
CA GLY A 38 20.29 8.44 1.10
C GLY A 38 20.97 9.48 1.97
N LYS A 39 22.26 9.74 1.71
CA LYS A 39 23.04 10.76 2.43
C LYS A 39 22.50 12.18 2.24
N LEU A 40 21.75 12.41 1.16
CA LEU A 40 21.04 13.67 0.88
C LEU A 40 19.62 13.70 1.46
N GLY A 41 19.22 12.69 2.24
CA GLY A 41 17.93 12.63 2.91
C GLY A 41 16.74 12.20 2.05
N LEU A 42 16.98 11.64 0.85
CA LEU A 42 15.89 11.11 0.03
C LEU A 42 15.36 9.81 0.65
N LYS A 43 14.07 9.83 0.98
CA LYS A 43 13.36 8.66 1.51
C LYS A 43 12.95 7.71 0.39
N GLN A 44 13.10 6.42 0.64
CA GLN A 44 12.43 5.41 -0.17
C GLN A 44 10.94 5.48 0.14
N ARG A 45 10.13 5.51 -0.92
CA ARG A 45 8.67 5.51 -0.79
C ARG A 45 8.14 4.24 -1.42
N ALA A 46 6.90 3.91 -1.10
CA ALA A 46 6.16 2.87 -1.77
C ALA A 46 4.75 3.37 -2.02
N LYS A 47 4.23 3.12 -3.22
CA LYS A 47 2.81 3.31 -3.50
C LYS A 47 1.99 2.30 -2.71
N LEU A 48 0.85 2.74 -2.18
CA LEU A 48 -0.05 1.84 -1.47
C LEU A 48 -1.00 1.13 -2.44
N GLN A 49 -1.10 -0.19 -2.30
CA GLN A 49 -2.15 -1.00 -2.89
C GLN A 49 -3.21 -1.33 -1.83
N GLY A 50 -4.44 -0.86 -2.03
CA GLY A 50 -5.56 -1.17 -1.15
C GLY A 50 -6.30 -2.42 -1.58
N VAL A 51 -6.74 -3.21 -0.60
CA VAL A 51 -7.79 -4.23 -0.79
C VAL A 51 -8.84 -4.09 0.30
N CYS A 52 -10.09 -4.40 -0.03
CA CYS A 52 -11.23 -4.34 0.87
C CYS A 52 -11.95 -5.68 0.90
N CYS A 53 -12.33 -6.14 2.09
CA CYS A 53 -13.23 -7.28 2.21
C CYS A 53 -14.65 -6.85 1.81
N PRO A 54 -15.29 -7.52 0.84
CA PRO A 54 -16.65 -7.15 0.40
C PRO A 54 -17.70 -7.38 1.50
N GLU A 55 -17.44 -8.29 2.45
CA GLU A 55 -18.36 -8.63 3.54
C GLU A 55 -18.11 -7.80 4.80
N CYS A 56 -16.89 -7.86 5.36
CA CYS A 56 -16.54 -7.21 6.62
C CYS A 56 -16.19 -5.72 6.48
N ARG A 57 -15.96 -5.23 5.25
CA ARG A 57 -15.42 -3.89 4.97
C ARG A 57 -14.05 -3.59 5.59
N LEU A 58 -13.35 -4.61 6.08
CA LEU A 58 -11.96 -4.48 6.51
C LEU A 58 -11.08 -4.08 5.33
N VAL A 59 -10.26 -3.05 5.52
CA VAL A 59 -9.31 -2.55 4.53
C VAL A 59 -7.89 -2.93 4.94
N ARG A 60 -7.10 -3.41 3.98
CA ARG A 60 -5.65 -3.63 4.15
C ARG A 60 -4.89 -2.82 3.11
N LEU A 61 -3.81 -2.19 3.54
CA LEU A 61 -2.91 -1.41 2.70
C LEU A 61 -1.57 -2.13 2.63
N TYR A 62 -1.06 -2.34 1.42
CA TYR A 62 0.21 -3.00 1.17
C TYR A 62 1.15 -2.02 0.48
N ALA A 63 2.40 -1.96 0.94
CA ALA A 63 3.46 -1.31 0.19
C ALA A 63 3.73 -2.14 -1.08
N GLY A 64 3.56 -1.53 -2.25
CA GLY A 64 4.04 -2.11 -3.50
C GLY A 64 5.48 -1.72 -3.75
N ASP A 65 6.20 -2.53 -4.52
CA ASP A 65 7.52 -2.14 -5.02
C ASP A 65 7.37 -0.92 -5.96
N ASP A 66 8.27 0.05 -5.81
CA ASP A 66 8.44 1.11 -6.79
C ASP A 66 8.99 0.47 -8.07
N ALA A 67 8.14 0.39 -9.11
CA ALA A 67 8.59 0.09 -10.47
C ALA A 67 9.49 1.21 -11.00
#